data_AF-A0A7S2NQA7-F1
#
_entry.id   AF-A0A7S2NQA7-F1
#
_cell.length_a   1.000
_cell.length_b   1.000
_cell.length_c   1.000
_cell.angle_alpha   90.00
_cell.angle_beta   90.00
_cell.angle_gamma   90.00
#
_symmetry.space_group_name_H-M   'P 1'
#
loop_
_entity.id
_entity.type
_entity.pdbx_description
1 polymer ?
#
loop_
_entity_poly.entity_id
_entity_poly.type
_entity_poly.pdbx_seq_one_letter_code
_entity_poly.pdbx_strand_id
1 'polypeptide(L)'
;DVAFEGEGARGDALRREWFELTLAEMFNPDRGLFMSQDGNRTLHPNRNSATLAGPNHLAYFTVLGRIAGFALYHHEHLGISLSSAFLKAAFGYKITFDDLQSVDPSLHRSQAKLLEMESKDLEVLCIPFVADDDDLFIYEAGSPPLKRKRLTELKEGGEEEMVTSLTLPDFLQRFAHHKLLSSVQEQVNAFRKGLGVFVDDKLCENLRSCCTIGELQLLLCGAETIDIDE
;
A
#
# COMPACT_ATOMS: atom_id res chain seq x y z
N ASP A 1 -23.79 -8.26 17.27
CA ASP A 1 -23.45 -9.67 17.55
C ASP A 1 -23.37 -10.46 16.26
N VAL A 2 -22.39 -11.37 16.20
CA VAL A 2 -22.19 -12.31 15.10
C VAL A 2 -22.86 -13.64 15.45
N ALA A 3 -23.54 -14.25 14.49
CA ALA A 3 -24.09 -15.60 14.60
C ALA A 3 -23.88 -16.33 13.27
N PHE A 4 -23.39 -17.57 13.33
CA PHE A 4 -23.29 -18.44 12.16
C PHE A 4 -24.63 -19.14 11.93
N GLU A 5 -25.05 -19.21 10.66
CA GLU A 5 -26.30 -19.86 10.30
C GLU A 5 -26.22 -21.36 10.65
N GLY A 6 -27.17 -21.84 11.45
CA GLY A 6 -27.19 -23.21 11.95
C GLY A 6 -26.48 -23.43 13.29
N GLU A 7 -25.82 -22.41 13.85
CA GLU A 7 -25.17 -22.49 15.17
C GLU A 7 -25.93 -21.72 16.25
N GLY A 8 -26.04 -22.33 17.44
CA GLY A 8 -26.71 -21.72 18.61
C GLY A 8 -25.80 -20.86 19.48
N ALA A 9 -24.50 -20.81 19.16
CA ALA A 9 -23.51 -20.11 19.95
C ALA A 9 -23.61 -18.58 19.77
N ARG A 10 -23.24 -17.83 20.80
CA ARG A 10 -23.22 -16.36 20.82
C ARG A 10 -22.06 -15.86 21.66
N GLY A 11 -21.59 -14.65 21.36
CA GLY A 11 -20.60 -13.94 22.17
C GLY A 11 -19.33 -13.59 21.40
N ASP A 12 -18.33 -13.11 22.15
CA ASP A 12 -17.10 -12.56 21.56
C ASP A 12 -16.25 -13.61 20.83
N ALA A 13 -16.33 -14.89 21.21
CA ALA A 13 -15.64 -15.98 20.52
C ALA A 13 -16.04 -16.07 19.05
N LEU A 14 -17.35 -15.98 18.75
CA LEU A 14 -17.86 -16.02 17.38
C LEU A 14 -17.46 -14.76 16.59
N ARG A 15 -17.32 -13.62 17.27
CA ARG A 15 -16.83 -12.39 16.62
C ARG A 15 -15.38 -12.57 16.17
N ARG A 16 -14.53 -13.12 17.03
CA ARG A 16 -13.11 -13.40 16.73
C ARG A 16 -12.99 -14.40 15.58
N GLU A 17 -13.72 -15.50 15.65
CA GLU A 17 -13.74 -16.50 14.58
C GLU A 17 -14.21 -15.93 13.24
N TRP A 18 -15.30 -15.14 13.23
CA TRP A 18 -15.75 -14.46 12.01
C TRP A 18 -14.71 -13.49 11.47
N PHE A 19 -14.02 -12.77 12.34
CA PHE A 19 -12.96 -11.84 11.97
C PHE A 19 -11.80 -12.58 11.32
N GLU A 20 -11.32 -13.65 11.95
CA GLU A 20 -10.25 -14.53 11.44
C GLU A 20 -10.60 -15.12 10.06
N LEU A 21 -11.78 -15.73 9.92
CA LEU A 21 -12.23 -16.32 8.65
C LEU A 21 -12.37 -15.27 7.55
N THR A 22 -12.91 -14.10 7.89
CA THR A 22 -13.08 -13.01 6.92
C THR A 22 -11.72 -12.49 6.46
N LEU A 23 -10.77 -12.28 7.37
CA LEU A 23 -9.44 -11.78 7.03
C LEU A 23 -8.63 -12.82 6.25
N ALA A 24 -8.71 -14.10 6.61
CA ALA A 24 -8.10 -15.19 5.86
C ALA A 24 -8.55 -15.17 4.39
N GLU A 25 -9.84 -14.89 4.16
CA GLU A 25 -10.36 -14.76 2.81
C GLU A 25 -9.90 -13.46 2.12
N MET A 26 -9.87 -12.32 2.82
CA MET A 26 -9.43 -11.03 2.24
C MET A 26 -7.95 -11.03 1.83
N PHE A 27 -7.11 -11.73 2.59
CA PHE A 27 -5.66 -11.79 2.39
C PHE A 27 -5.19 -13.07 1.72
N ASN A 28 -6.11 -13.90 1.22
CA ASN A 28 -5.76 -15.07 0.42
C ASN A 28 -4.94 -14.64 -0.82
N PRO A 29 -3.68 -15.09 -0.97
CA PRO A 29 -2.83 -14.73 -2.11
C PRO A 29 -3.46 -15.08 -3.46
N ASP A 30 -4.25 -16.16 -3.53
CA ASP A 30 -4.88 -16.65 -4.77
C ASP A 30 -5.97 -15.70 -5.30
N ARG A 31 -6.51 -14.81 -4.45
CA ARG A 31 -7.48 -13.79 -4.89
C ARG A 31 -6.84 -12.65 -5.65
N GLY A 32 -5.54 -12.42 -5.50
CA GLY A 32 -4.83 -11.32 -6.15
C GLY A 32 -5.28 -9.92 -5.73
N LEU A 33 -5.91 -9.76 -4.56
CA LEU A 33 -6.24 -8.45 -3.98
C LEU A 33 -4.97 -7.73 -3.50
N PHE A 34 -4.07 -8.47 -2.88
CA PHE A 34 -2.78 -7.99 -2.36
C PHE A 34 -1.63 -8.68 -3.06
N MET A 35 -0.45 -8.09 -2.94
CA MET A 35 0.82 -8.66 -3.37
C MET A 35 1.88 -8.38 -2.32
N SER A 36 2.92 -9.19 -2.30
CA SER A 36 4.09 -9.02 -1.46
C SER A 36 5.36 -9.25 -2.28
N GLN A 37 6.37 -8.43 -2.04
CA GLN A 37 7.71 -8.59 -2.62
C GLN A 37 8.71 -9.19 -1.61
N ASP A 38 8.27 -9.43 -0.37
CA ASP A 38 9.09 -9.83 0.78
C ASP A 38 8.66 -11.20 1.37
N GLY A 39 7.97 -12.02 0.58
CA GLY A 39 7.57 -13.38 0.98
C GLY A 39 6.35 -13.42 1.90
N ASN A 40 5.34 -12.61 1.61
CA ASN A 40 4.10 -12.43 2.39
C ASN A 40 4.28 -11.82 3.79
N ARG A 41 5.43 -11.20 4.08
CA ARG A 41 5.62 -10.47 5.33
C ARG A 41 4.83 -9.17 5.34
N THR A 42 4.90 -8.42 4.24
CA THR A 42 4.19 -7.14 4.07
C THR A 42 3.28 -7.19 2.85
N LEU A 43 2.01 -6.85 3.04
CA LEU A 43 1.01 -6.83 1.99
C LEU A 43 0.77 -5.40 1.48
N HIS A 44 0.85 -5.24 0.17
CA HIS A 44 0.49 -4.01 -0.54
C HIS A 44 -0.66 -4.29 -1.52
N PRO A 45 -1.60 -3.36 -1.74
CA PRO A 45 -2.65 -3.55 -2.74
C PRO A 45 -2.06 -3.94 -4.10
N ASN A 46 -2.66 -4.93 -4.74
CA ASN A 46 -2.24 -5.34 -6.06
C ASN A 46 -2.84 -4.38 -7.10
N ARG A 47 -1.97 -3.72 -7.87
CA ARG A 47 -2.38 -2.86 -8.99
C ARG A 47 -3.21 -3.59 -10.04
N ASN A 48 -3.01 -4.90 -10.17
CA ASN A 48 -3.73 -5.77 -11.12
C ASN A 48 -4.97 -6.44 -10.48
N SER A 49 -5.40 -6.00 -9.30
CA SER A 49 -6.54 -6.62 -8.59
C SER A 49 -7.84 -6.61 -9.40
N ALA A 50 -8.06 -5.63 -10.28
CA ALA A 50 -9.23 -5.62 -11.18
C ALA A 50 -9.26 -6.85 -12.11
N THR A 51 -8.09 -7.26 -12.61
CA THR A 51 -7.95 -8.42 -13.51
C THR A 51 -7.95 -9.74 -12.74
N LEU A 52 -7.29 -9.78 -11.58
CA LEU A 52 -7.10 -11.02 -10.81
C LEU A 52 -8.27 -11.35 -9.89
N ALA A 53 -8.80 -10.36 -9.16
CA ALA A 53 -9.92 -10.53 -8.24
C ALA A 53 -11.29 -10.25 -8.90
N GLY A 54 -11.28 -9.81 -10.16
CA GLY A 54 -12.46 -9.52 -10.97
C GLY A 54 -13.09 -8.14 -10.70
N PRO A 55 -14.26 -7.87 -11.31
CA PRO A 55 -14.85 -6.52 -11.37
C PRO A 55 -15.23 -5.95 -10.00
N ASN A 56 -15.39 -6.81 -9.00
CA ASN A 56 -15.79 -6.40 -7.64
C ASN A 56 -14.59 -6.13 -6.71
N HIS A 57 -13.34 -6.10 -7.21
CA HIS A 57 -12.15 -5.91 -6.37
C HIS A 57 -12.25 -4.68 -5.44
N LEU A 58 -12.78 -3.54 -5.89
CA LEU A 58 -12.98 -2.35 -5.05
C LEU A 58 -14.00 -2.56 -3.92
N ALA A 59 -15.00 -3.42 -4.11
CA ALA A 59 -15.95 -3.76 -3.05
C ALA A 59 -15.24 -4.49 -1.91
N TYR A 60 -14.28 -5.37 -2.21
CA TYR A 60 -13.44 -6.02 -1.20
C TYR A 60 -12.62 -5.00 -0.41
N PHE A 61 -11.96 -4.05 -1.08
CA PHE A 61 -11.24 -2.98 -0.38
C PHE A 61 -12.17 -2.13 0.50
N THR A 62 -13.40 -1.85 0.03
CA THR A 62 -14.41 -1.14 0.84
C THR A 62 -14.81 -1.93 2.08
N VAL A 63 -15.02 -3.24 1.95
CA VAL A 63 -15.31 -4.12 3.10
C VAL A 63 -14.13 -4.16 4.05
N LEU A 64 -12.91 -4.31 3.54
CA LEU A 64 -11.71 -4.32 4.36
C LEU A 64 -11.52 -3.00 5.11
N GLY A 65 -11.81 -1.86 4.50
CA GLY A 65 -11.79 -0.56 5.19
C GLY A 65 -12.76 -0.52 6.37
N ARG A 66 -13.97 -1.06 6.21
CA ARG A 66 -14.94 -1.17 7.31
C ARG A 66 -14.43 -2.08 8.42
N ILE A 67 -13.85 -3.23 8.06
CA ILE A 67 -13.28 -4.18 9.01
C ILE A 67 -12.13 -3.55 9.77
N ALA A 68 -11.24 -2.81 9.11
CA ALA A 68 -10.15 -2.08 9.75
C ALA A 68 -10.66 -1.01 10.73
N GLY A 69 -11.68 -0.23 10.35
CA GLY A 69 -12.32 0.73 11.25
C GLY A 69 -12.99 0.06 12.45
N PHE A 70 -13.66 -1.07 12.21
CA PHE A 70 -14.27 -1.88 13.27
C PHE A 70 -13.21 -2.47 14.22
N ALA A 71 -12.07 -2.91 13.69
CA ALA A 71 -10.93 -3.42 14.45
C ALA A 71 -10.40 -2.35 15.41
N LEU A 72 -10.14 -1.13 14.91
CA LEU A 72 -9.71 0.00 15.72
C LEU A 72 -10.74 0.36 16.80
N TYR A 73 -12.03 0.30 16.48
CA TYR A 73 -13.10 0.61 17.43
C TYR A 73 -13.21 -0.42 18.56
N HIS A 74 -12.97 -1.70 18.27
CA HIS A 74 -13.08 -2.80 19.23
C HIS A 74 -11.75 -3.23 19.86
N HIS A 75 -10.64 -2.58 19.52
CA HIS A 75 -9.29 -2.97 19.95
C HIS A 75 -8.91 -4.40 19.50
N GLU A 76 -9.33 -4.78 18.29
CA GLU A 76 -8.96 -6.03 17.64
C GLU A 76 -7.88 -5.77 16.57
N HIS A 77 -7.08 -6.78 16.23
CA HIS A 77 -5.98 -6.67 15.27
C HIS A 77 -6.26 -7.46 13.99
N LEU A 78 -5.83 -6.95 12.83
CA LEU A 78 -5.92 -7.65 11.56
C LEU A 78 -4.99 -8.88 11.47
N GLY A 79 -3.99 -9.01 12.34
CA GLY A 79 -3.09 -10.17 12.36
C GLY A 79 -2.23 -10.33 11.09
N ILE A 80 -2.09 -9.26 10.31
CA ILE A 80 -1.35 -9.21 9.05
C ILE A 80 -0.66 -7.86 8.91
N SER A 81 0.53 -7.83 8.31
CA SER A 81 1.27 -6.59 8.11
C SER A 81 0.88 -5.93 6.78
N LEU A 82 0.30 -4.72 6.85
CA LEU A 82 0.04 -3.89 5.68
C LEU A 82 1.20 -2.92 5.46
N SER A 83 1.51 -2.62 4.20
CA SER A 83 2.62 -1.72 3.88
C SER A 83 2.39 -0.30 4.42
N SER A 84 3.47 0.34 4.87
CA SER A 84 3.41 1.72 5.40
C SER A 84 2.83 2.68 4.35
N ALA A 85 3.20 2.50 3.07
CA ALA A 85 2.68 3.30 1.97
C ALA A 85 1.15 3.23 1.87
N PHE A 86 0.57 2.03 1.98
CA PHE A 86 -0.88 1.84 1.92
C PHE A 86 -1.57 2.48 3.12
N LEU A 87 -1.07 2.22 4.34
CA LEU A 87 -1.63 2.80 5.57
C LEU A 87 -1.50 4.33 5.57
N LYS A 88 -0.38 4.88 5.14
CA LYS A 88 -0.20 6.33 5.04
C LYS A 88 -1.21 6.94 4.08
N ALA A 89 -1.40 6.36 2.91
CA ALA A 89 -2.38 6.85 1.95
C ALA A 89 -3.82 6.75 2.49
N ALA A 90 -4.16 5.62 3.13
CA ALA A 90 -5.47 5.38 3.70
C ALA A 90 -5.81 6.35 4.84
N PHE A 91 -4.86 6.61 5.74
CA PHE A 91 -5.07 7.49 6.89
C PHE A 91 -4.60 8.93 6.64
N GLY A 92 -4.14 9.27 5.43
CA GLY A 92 -3.75 10.61 5.01
C GLY A 92 -2.42 11.13 5.57
N TYR A 93 -1.53 10.23 6.00
CA TYR A 93 -0.16 10.60 6.38
C TYR A 93 0.68 10.94 5.15
N LYS A 94 1.72 11.75 5.35
CA LYS A 94 2.68 12.08 4.30
C LYS A 94 3.51 10.85 3.94
N ILE A 95 3.51 10.48 2.66
CA ILE A 95 4.42 9.48 2.11
C ILE A 95 5.79 10.10 1.89
N THR A 96 6.84 9.34 2.17
CA THR A 96 8.24 9.71 1.98
C THR A 96 8.94 8.69 1.07
N PHE A 97 10.13 9.03 0.60
CA PHE A 97 10.96 8.09 -0.17
C PHE A 97 11.21 6.78 0.58
N ASP A 98 11.41 6.85 1.91
CA ASP A 98 11.68 5.67 2.75
C ASP A 98 10.51 4.68 2.81
N ASP A 99 9.27 5.11 2.52
CA ASP A 99 8.15 4.17 2.43
C ASP A 99 8.32 3.14 1.31
N LEU A 100 9.14 3.46 0.30
CA LEU A 100 9.49 2.53 -0.76
C LEU A 100 10.21 1.30 -0.21
N GLN A 101 10.97 1.44 0.88
CA GLN A 101 11.66 0.32 1.50
C GLN A 101 10.69 -0.76 1.99
N SER A 102 9.47 -0.39 2.41
CA SER A 102 8.46 -1.35 2.89
C SER A 102 7.78 -2.15 1.77
N VAL A 103 7.88 -1.71 0.52
CA VAL A 103 7.21 -2.33 -0.64
C VAL A 103 8.22 -2.94 -1.60
N ASP A 104 9.33 -2.24 -1.86
CA ASP A 104 10.43 -2.71 -2.69
C ASP A 104 11.78 -2.26 -2.10
N PRO A 105 12.34 -3.03 -1.15
CA PRO A 105 13.64 -2.74 -0.55
C PRO A 105 14.77 -2.69 -1.57
N SER A 106 14.65 -3.42 -2.69
CA SER A 106 15.68 -3.50 -3.72
C SER A 106 15.74 -2.21 -4.54
N LEU A 107 14.57 -1.68 -4.91
CA LEU A 107 14.44 -0.41 -5.61
C LEU A 107 14.76 0.78 -4.70
N HIS A 108 14.35 0.74 -3.43
CA HIS A 108 14.77 1.76 -2.46
C HIS A 108 16.29 1.84 -2.37
N ARG A 109 16.98 0.70 -2.18
CA ARG A 109 18.45 0.66 -2.13
C ARG A 109 19.11 1.15 -3.42
N SER A 110 18.56 0.85 -4.59
CA SER A 110 19.15 1.28 -5.85
C SER A 110 19.02 2.79 -6.06
N GLN A 111 17.89 3.38 -5.69
CA GLN A 111 17.63 4.82 -5.78
C GLN A 111 18.34 5.62 -4.67
N ALA A 112 18.48 5.05 -3.47
CA ALA A 112 19.18 5.68 -2.35
C ALA A 112 20.65 5.97 -2.68
N LYS A 113 21.28 5.18 -3.56
CA LYS A 113 22.64 5.45 -4.06
C LYS A 113 22.80 6.82 -4.70
N LEU A 114 21.74 7.37 -5.32
CA LEU A 114 21.78 8.70 -5.92
C LEU A 114 22.03 9.79 -4.87
N LEU A 115 21.60 9.58 -3.61
CA LEU A 115 21.83 10.51 -2.51
C LEU A 115 23.29 10.52 -2.03
N GLU A 116 24.03 9.45 -2.31
CA GLU A 116 25.44 9.29 -1.93
C GLU A 116 26.40 9.81 -3.02
N MET A 117 25.89 10.15 -4.20
CA MET A 117 26.70 10.61 -5.33
C MET A 117 27.13 12.07 -5.18
N GLU A 118 28.35 12.36 -5.63
CA GLU A 118 28.81 13.74 -5.79
C GLU A 118 27.99 14.47 -6.87
N SER A 119 27.79 15.78 -6.71
CA SER A 119 26.90 16.56 -7.60
C SER A 119 27.28 16.44 -9.08
N LYS A 120 28.58 16.42 -9.38
CA LYS A 120 29.09 16.28 -10.76
C LYS A 120 28.75 14.93 -11.38
N ASP A 121 28.83 13.86 -10.60
CA ASP A 121 28.56 12.50 -11.09
C ASP A 121 27.06 12.31 -11.33
N LEU A 122 26.22 12.90 -10.46
CA LEU A 122 24.77 12.90 -10.63
C LEU A 122 24.34 13.63 -11.90
N GLU A 123 24.90 14.82 -12.15
CA GLU A 123 24.59 15.63 -13.34
C GLU A 123 24.97 14.92 -14.65
N VAL A 124 26.04 14.12 -14.66
CA VAL A 124 26.47 13.33 -15.83
C VAL A 124 25.46 12.23 -16.19
N LEU A 125 24.65 11.76 -15.24
CA LEU A 125 23.63 10.74 -15.52
C LEU A 125 22.46 11.29 -16.35
N CYS A 126 22.28 12.62 -16.41
CA CYS A 126 21.20 13.27 -17.15
C CYS A 126 19.83 12.61 -16.89
N ILE A 127 19.51 12.35 -15.62
CA ILE A 127 18.25 11.71 -15.23
C ILE A 127 17.13 12.75 -15.37
N PRO A 128 16.12 12.53 -16.23
CA PRO A 128 14.96 13.41 -16.29
C PRO A 128 13.99 13.12 -15.14
N PHE A 129 13.04 14.02 -14.90
CA PHE A 129 11.93 13.82 -13.95
C PHE A 129 10.85 12.86 -14.49
N VAL A 130 11.26 11.65 -14.83
CA VAL A 130 10.43 10.61 -15.47
C VAL A 130 10.65 9.27 -14.76
N ALA A 131 9.58 8.51 -14.54
CA ALA A 131 9.64 7.13 -14.05
C ALA A 131 9.38 6.12 -15.17
N ASP A 132 10.12 5.01 -15.14
CA ASP A 132 9.92 3.86 -16.05
C ASP A 132 8.97 2.85 -15.42
N ASP A 133 7.76 2.70 -15.97
CA ASP A 133 6.72 1.79 -15.50
C ASP A 133 6.76 0.43 -16.20
N ASP A 134 7.95 -0.15 -16.36
CA ASP A 134 8.32 -1.37 -17.14
C ASP A 134 7.64 -2.70 -16.72
N ASP A 135 6.47 -2.58 -16.12
CA ASP A 135 5.78 -3.52 -15.26
C ASP A 135 4.28 -3.63 -15.63
N LEU A 136 3.81 -2.79 -16.56
CA LEU A 136 2.45 -2.88 -17.09
C LEU A 136 2.39 -3.81 -18.30
N PHE A 137 1.79 -4.99 -18.11
CA PHE A 137 1.18 -5.73 -19.21
C PHE A 137 -0.09 -4.97 -19.65
N ILE A 138 -0.05 -4.28 -20.79
CA ILE A 138 -1.30 -3.85 -21.43
C ILE A 138 -1.84 -5.06 -22.18
N TYR A 139 -2.94 -5.64 -21.68
CA TYR A 139 -3.77 -6.52 -22.49
C TYR A 139 -4.63 -5.63 -23.39
N GLU A 140 -4.12 -5.26 -24.57
CA GLU A 140 -5.00 -4.87 -25.66
C GLU A 140 -5.66 -6.14 -26.19
N ALA A 141 -6.99 -6.23 -26.10
CA ALA A 141 -7.73 -7.38 -26.62
C ALA A 141 -7.43 -7.57 -28.12
N GLY A 142 -6.66 -8.60 -28.45
CA GLY A 142 -6.30 -8.96 -29.83
C GLY A 142 -4.82 -8.80 -30.21
N SER A 143 -3.96 -8.29 -29.32
CA SER A 143 -2.52 -8.18 -29.56
C SER A 143 -1.71 -9.01 -28.54
N PRO A 144 -0.60 -9.67 -28.93
CA PRO A 144 0.29 -10.30 -27.96
C PRO A 144 0.84 -9.27 -26.97
N PRO A 145 1.15 -9.65 -25.71
CA PRO A 145 1.60 -8.71 -24.69
C PRO A 145 2.89 -8.03 -25.11
N LEU A 146 2.78 -6.82 -25.63
CA LEU A 146 3.91 -5.96 -25.94
C LEU A 146 4.34 -5.29 -24.63
N LYS A 147 5.53 -5.65 -24.13
CA LYS A 147 6.26 -4.84 -23.13
C LYS A 147 6.51 -3.47 -23.75
N ARG A 148 5.66 -2.49 -23.46
CA ARG A 148 5.90 -1.10 -23.85
C ARG A 148 6.35 -0.37 -22.59
N LYS A 149 7.65 -0.02 -22.52
CA LYS A 149 8.20 0.92 -21.53
C LYS A 149 7.30 2.15 -21.50
N ARG A 150 6.52 2.31 -20.44
CA ARG A 150 5.73 3.52 -20.25
C ARG A 150 6.54 4.44 -19.38
N LEU A 151 7.09 5.46 -20.02
CA LEU A 151 7.71 6.58 -19.34
C LEU A 151 6.58 7.51 -18.86
N THR A 152 6.57 7.82 -17.57
CA THR A 152 5.60 8.72 -16.96
C THR A 152 6.32 9.91 -16.35
N GLU A 153 5.96 11.12 -16.79
CA GLU A 153 6.45 12.36 -16.17
C GLU A 153 6.01 12.46 -14.71
N LEU A 154 6.95 12.75 -13.82
CA LEU A 154 6.71 12.91 -12.37
C LEU A 154 6.23 14.32 -11.99
N LYS A 155 6.35 15.25 -12.93
CA LYS A 155 5.84 16.62 -12.86
C LYS A 155 5.69 17.16 -14.28
N GLU A 156 4.93 18.23 -14.43
CA GLU A 156 4.76 18.93 -15.71
C GLU A 156 6.11 19.39 -16.27
N GLY A 157 6.41 19.00 -17.52
CA GLY A 157 7.69 19.28 -18.17
C GLY A 157 8.85 18.43 -17.64
N GLY A 158 8.55 17.30 -16.99
CA GLY A 158 9.54 16.44 -16.37
C GLY A 158 10.53 15.81 -17.35
N GLU A 159 10.16 15.64 -18.63
CA GLU A 159 11.07 15.18 -19.68
C GLU A 159 12.21 16.17 -19.98
N GLU A 160 11.98 17.46 -19.80
CA GLU A 160 12.93 18.53 -20.12
C GLU A 160 13.79 18.95 -18.91
N GLU A 161 13.35 18.64 -17.70
CA GLU A 161 14.07 18.98 -16.47
C GLU A 161 14.94 17.83 -15.97
N MET A 162 16.25 18.09 -15.85
CA MET A 162 17.22 17.13 -15.32
C MET A 162 17.31 17.22 -13.80
N VAL A 163 17.46 16.06 -13.16
CA VAL A 163 17.69 15.93 -11.72
C VAL A 163 19.09 16.46 -11.40
N THR A 164 19.15 17.33 -10.39
CA THR A 164 20.37 17.89 -9.82
C THR A 164 20.44 17.53 -8.34
N SER A 165 21.57 17.78 -7.67
CA SER A 165 21.67 17.52 -6.22
C SER A 165 20.65 18.33 -5.40
N LEU A 166 20.24 19.51 -5.89
CA LEU A 166 19.22 20.34 -5.26
C LEU A 166 17.80 19.79 -5.46
N THR A 167 17.52 19.19 -6.63
CA THR A 167 16.18 18.71 -7.00
C THR A 167 15.97 17.22 -6.74
N LEU A 168 17.03 16.47 -6.43
CA LEU A 168 17.00 15.04 -6.14
C LEU A 168 16.02 14.64 -5.03
N PRO A 169 15.91 15.34 -3.88
CA PRO A 169 14.92 14.98 -2.86
C PRO A 169 13.47 15.06 -3.38
N ASP A 170 13.15 16.07 -4.20
CA ASP A 170 11.82 16.20 -4.82
C ASP A 170 11.58 15.09 -5.85
N PHE A 171 12.60 14.77 -6.67
CA PHE A 171 12.54 13.65 -7.60
C PHE A 171 12.23 12.33 -6.89
N LEU A 172 12.99 11.98 -5.85
CA LEU A 172 12.80 10.72 -5.11
C LEU A 172 11.44 10.67 -4.41
N GLN A 173 10.97 11.79 -3.89
CA GLN A 173 9.65 11.90 -3.27
C GLN A 173 8.52 11.64 -4.28
N ARG A 174 8.61 12.21 -5.48
CA ARG A 174 7.62 12.01 -6.55
C ARG A 174 7.71 10.60 -7.12
N PHE A 175 8.93 10.10 -7.30
CA PHE A 175 9.17 8.73 -7.76
C PHE A 175 8.54 7.71 -6.80
N ALA A 176 8.76 7.85 -5.49
CA ALA A 176 8.15 7.00 -4.49
C ALA A 176 6.62 7.11 -4.50
N HIS A 177 6.07 8.33 -4.55
CA HIS A 177 4.62 8.51 -4.65
C HIS A 177 4.04 7.82 -5.89
N HIS A 178 4.70 7.97 -7.04
CA HIS A 178 4.26 7.35 -8.29
C HIS A 178 4.29 5.83 -8.22
N LYS A 179 5.40 5.25 -7.77
CA LYS A 179 5.57 3.80 -7.65
C LYS A 179 4.64 3.16 -6.63
N LEU A 180 4.40 3.85 -5.51
CA LEU A 180 3.63 3.30 -4.40
C LEU A 180 2.12 3.50 -4.54
N LEU A 181 1.66 4.60 -5.14
CA LEU A 181 0.25 4.97 -5.11
C LEU A 181 -0.44 5.11 -6.47
N SER A 182 0.24 5.58 -7.52
CA SER A 182 -0.44 5.93 -8.78
C SER A 182 -1.24 4.76 -9.36
N SER A 183 -0.77 3.53 -9.16
CA SER A 183 -1.39 2.32 -9.68
C SER A 183 -2.41 1.65 -8.74
N VAL A 184 -2.57 2.17 -7.52
CA VAL A 184 -3.45 1.59 -6.48
C VAL A 184 -4.42 2.62 -5.86
N GLN A 185 -4.52 3.81 -6.44
CA GLN A 185 -5.31 4.92 -5.88
C GLN A 185 -6.80 4.56 -5.74
N GLU A 186 -7.36 3.78 -6.68
CA GLU A 186 -8.76 3.35 -6.60
C GLU A 186 -9.00 2.40 -5.42
N GLN A 187 -8.07 1.48 -5.17
CA GLN A 187 -8.06 0.54 -4.05
C GLN A 187 -7.94 1.30 -2.73
N VAL A 188 -7.04 2.28 -2.65
CA VAL A 188 -6.90 3.19 -1.49
C VAL A 188 -8.20 3.94 -1.24
N ASN A 189 -8.80 4.54 -2.27
CA ASN A 189 -10.04 5.30 -2.14
C ASN A 189 -11.21 4.42 -1.69
N ALA A 190 -11.31 3.20 -2.21
CA ALA A 190 -12.31 2.23 -1.80
C ALA A 190 -12.12 1.83 -0.33
N PHE A 191 -10.90 1.54 0.10
CA PHE A 191 -10.58 1.29 1.51
C PHE A 191 -10.95 2.48 2.40
N ARG A 192 -10.55 3.70 2.03
CA ARG A 192 -10.89 4.94 2.76
C ARG A 192 -12.38 5.13 2.92
N LYS A 193 -13.15 4.87 1.86
CA LYS A 193 -14.62 4.92 1.89
C LYS A 193 -15.21 3.94 2.90
N GLY A 194 -14.64 2.74 3.01
CA GLY A 194 -15.02 1.76 4.02
C GLY A 194 -14.66 2.20 5.44
N LEU A 195 -13.42 2.66 5.59
CA LEU A 195 -12.84 3.12 6.86
C LEU A 195 -13.66 4.28 7.47
N GLY A 196 -14.10 5.21 6.64
CA GLY A 196 -14.92 6.38 7.01
C GLY A 196 -16.24 6.07 7.71
N VAL A 197 -16.70 4.81 7.73
CA VAL A 197 -17.86 4.39 8.51
C VAL A 197 -17.59 4.46 10.02
N PHE A 198 -16.34 4.22 10.44
CA PHE A 198 -15.93 4.22 11.85
C PHE A 198 -14.89 5.29 12.17
N VAL A 199 -14.02 5.61 11.22
CA VAL A 199 -12.92 6.56 11.38
C VAL A 199 -13.09 7.68 10.37
N ASP A 200 -13.75 8.76 10.80
CA ASP A 200 -13.97 9.93 9.95
C ASP A 200 -12.67 10.72 9.69
N ASP A 201 -12.73 11.71 8.81
CA ASP A 201 -11.56 12.51 8.44
C ASP A 201 -10.97 13.26 9.65
N LYS A 202 -11.81 13.67 10.61
CA LYS A 202 -11.38 14.35 11.83
C LYS A 202 -10.63 13.41 12.77
N LEU A 203 -11.06 12.17 12.91
CA LEU A 203 -10.36 11.16 13.67
C LEU A 203 -9.04 10.80 12.98
N CYS A 204 -9.01 10.71 11.64
CA CYS A 204 -7.77 10.56 10.90
C CYS A 204 -6.80 11.73 11.15
N GLU A 205 -7.29 12.98 11.18
CA GLU A 205 -6.47 14.16 11.54
C GLU A 205 -5.89 14.05 12.95
N ASN A 206 -6.72 13.66 13.92
CA ASN A 206 -6.28 13.47 15.29
C ASN A 206 -5.21 12.37 15.39
N LEU A 207 -5.43 11.21 14.74
CA LEU A 207 -4.45 10.13 14.67
C LEU A 207 -3.13 10.63 14.11
N ARG A 208 -3.14 11.39 13.00
CA ARG A 208 -1.92 11.97 12.43
C ARG A 208 -1.18 12.92 13.38
N SER A 209 -1.90 13.58 14.28
CA SER A 209 -1.30 14.52 15.23
C SER A 209 -0.66 13.85 16.45
N CYS A 210 -1.09 12.65 16.82
CA CYS A 210 -0.68 12.00 18.07
C CYS A 210 -0.12 10.57 17.91
N CYS A 211 -0.15 10.01 16.70
CA CYS A 211 0.23 8.63 16.41
C CYS A 211 1.11 8.60 15.16
N THR A 212 2.30 8.03 15.28
CA THR A 212 3.18 7.75 14.16
C THR A 212 2.61 6.63 13.29
N ILE A 213 3.13 6.47 12.07
CA ILE A 213 2.70 5.38 11.20
C ILE A 213 2.99 3.99 11.80
N GLY A 214 4.11 3.84 12.52
CA GLY A 214 4.46 2.58 13.17
C GLY A 214 3.51 2.23 14.33
N GLU A 215 3.12 3.21 15.12
CA GLU A 215 2.10 3.03 16.16
C GLU A 215 0.73 2.71 15.57
N LEU A 216 0.34 3.37 14.48
CA LEU A 216 -0.90 3.05 13.77
C LEU A 216 -0.88 1.63 13.20
N GLN A 217 0.24 1.21 12.62
CA GLN A 217 0.42 -0.14 12.14
C GLN A 217 0.31 -1.13 13.29
N LEU A 218 0.93 -0.87 14.45
CA LEU A 218 0.80 -1.72 15.64
C LEU A 218 -0.66 -1.80 16.12
N LEU A 219 -1.37 -0.68 16.18
CA LEU A 219 -2.77 -0.60 16.61
C LEU A 219 -3.70 -1.40 15.69
N LEU A 220 -3.43 -1.41 14.39
CA LEU A 220 -4.31 -2.03 13.40
C LEU A 220 -3.91 -3.48 13.09
N CYS A 221 -2.62 -3.75 12.91
CA CYS A 221 -2.08 -5.03 12.47
C CYS A 221 -1.73 -5.95 13.65
N GLY A 222 -1.49 -5.39 14.84
CA GLY A 222 -0.92 -6.12 15.98
C GLY A 222 0.61 -6.21 15.91
N ALA A 223 1.22 -6.73 16.98
CA ALA A 223 2.66 -7.00 17.02
C ALA A 223 2.97 -8.33 16.31
N GLU A 224 4.08 -8.38 15.57
CA GLU A 224 4.64 -9.66 15.15
C GLU A 224 5.04 -10.48 16.38
N THR A 225 4.67 -11.75 16.41
CA THR A 225 5.17 -12.69 17.42
C THR A 225 6.64 -12.93 17.15
N ILE A 226 7.50 -12.25 17.90
CA ILE A 226 8.93 -12.55 17.93
C ILE A 226 9.08 -13.84 18.73
N ASP A 227 9.31 -14.95 18.03
CA ASP A 227 9.75 -16.18 18.69
C ASP A 227 11.21 -15.98 19.12
N ILE A 228 11.46 -16.01 20.43
CA ILE A 228 12.80 -15.81 21.01
C ILE A 228 13.58 -17.14 21.02
N ASP A 229 12.91 -18.24 20.64
CA ASP A 229 13.46 -19.60 20.67
C ASP A 229 14.00 -20.07 19.29
N GLU A 230 14.12 -19.20 18.28
CA GLU A 230 14.87 -19.44 17.01
C GLU A 230 16.22 -18.70 16.94
#